data_AF-A0A4Y9IUM3-F1
#
_entry.id   AF-A0A4Y9IUM3-F1
#
_cell.length_a   1.000
_cell.length_b   1.000
_cell.length_c   1.000
_cell.angle_alpha   90.00
_cell.angle_beta   90.00
_cell.angle_gamma   90.00
#
_symmetry.space_group_name_H-M   'P 1'
#
loop_
_entity.id
_entity.type
_entity.pdbx_description
1 polymer ?
#
loop_
_entity_poly.entity_id
_entity_poly.type
_entity_poly.pdbx_seq_one_letter_code
_entity_poly.pdbx_strand_id
1 'polypeptide(L)'
;MKKAITILLILLLASVLANVMLWTRAGPIDTEEKVITIYDTIPYRQPVPVDSVILRYVTERLPAARQPSPPTATIETIVDSMSYESPKDSVEVVIPITQKIYEDSTFRAYVSGYRPALDSIEIFKRTETVYIRSPTKDKKWGIGIQLGCGMIPNRVQPYIGIGISYNIITF
;
A
#
# COMPACT_ATOMS: atom_id res chain seq x y z
N MET A 1 37.35 58.87 19.05
CA MET A 1 36.98 58.08 17.85
C MET A 1 37.47 56.63 17.91
N LYS A 2 38.76 56.36 18.18
CA LYS A 2 39.32 54.99 18.25
C LYS A 2 38.56 54.03 19.20
N LYS A 3 38.17 54.50 20.39
CA LYS A 3 37.41 53.71 21.38
C LYS A 3 36.00 53.31 20.88
N ALA A 4 35.34 54.20 20.16
CA ALA A 4 34.02 53.92 19.60
C ALA A 4 34.09 52.89 18.45
N ILE A 5 35.14 52.97 17.63
CA ILE A 5 35.41 52.01 16.56
C ILE A 5 35.73 50.62 17.13
N THR A 6 36.52 50.53 18.20
CA THR A 6 36.80 49.24 18.86
C THR A 6 35.55 48.62 19.49
N ILE A 7 34.67 49.43 20.10
CA ILE A 7 33.41 48.94 20.67
C ILE A 7 32.49 48.41 19.56
N LEU A 8 32.39 49.13 18.43
CA LEU A 8 31.57 48.71 17.30
C LEU A 8 32.09 47.42 16.65
N LEU A 9 33.41 47.26 16.54
CA LEU A 9 34.04 46.03 16.04
C LEU A 9 33.71 44.81 16.93
N ILE A 10 33.80 44.98 18.27
CA ILE A 10 33.49 43.92 19.23
C ILE A 10 32.01 43.52 19.14
N LEU A 11 31.11 44.50 19.00
CA LEU A 11 29.67 44.26 18.92
C LEU A 11 29.29 43.53 17.62
N LEU A 12 29.95 43.86 16.51
CA LEU A 12 29.78 43.16 15.24
C LEU A 12 30.29 41.71 15.33
N LEU A 13 31.45 41.50 15.97
CA LEU A 13 32.00 40.16 16.19
C LEU A 13 31.09 39.29 17.06
N ALA A 14 30.54 39.86 18.14
CA ALA A 14 29.58 39.18 19.00
C ALA A 14 28.28 38.83 18.27
N SER A 15 27.78 39.72 17.40
CA SER A 15 26.59 39.48 16.58
C SER A 15 26.79 38.36 15.56
N VAL A 16 27.95 38.34 14.87
CA VAL A 16 28.30 37.24 13.95
C VAL A 16 28.40 35.92 14.71
N LEU A 17 29.06 35.91 15.87
CA LEU A 17 29.21 34.70 16.68
C LEU A 17 27.85 34.16 17.15
N ALA A 18 26.95 35.05 17.59
CA ALA A 18 25.60 34.69 17.99
C ALA A 18 24.79 34.11 16.82
N ASN A 19 24.92 34.69 15.62
CA ASN A 19 24.21 34.20 14.45
C ASN A 19 24.74 32.82 14.00
N VAL A 20 26.05 32.59 14.07
CA VAL A 20 26.67 31.28 13.82
C VAL A 20 26.18 30.25 14.86
N MET A 21 26.14 30.61 16.14
CA MET A 21 25.62 29.73 17.20
C MET A 21 24.13 29.40 17.03
N LEU A 22 23.33 30.33 16.52
CA LEU A 22 21.92 30.09 16.25
C LEU A 22 21.73 29.17 15.04
N TRP A 23 22.56 29.31 14.01
CA TRP A 23 22.53 28.42 12.84
C TRP A 23 22.95 27.00 13.22
N THR A 24 24.00 26.82 14.02
CA THR A 24 24.43 25.46 14.44
C THR A 24 23.42 24.78 15.37
N ARG A 25 22.54 25.54 16.03
CA ARG A 25 21.42 25.01 16.83
C ARG A 25 20.15 24.77 16.01
N ALA A 26 20.03 25.35 14.82
CA ALA A 26 18.95 25.06 13.89
C ALA A 26 19.23 23.71 13.24
N GLY A 27 18.90 22.64 13.97
CA GLY A 27 18.93 21.28 13.43
C GLY A 27 18.02 21.14 12.20
N PRO A 28 18.24 20.09 11.38
CA PRO A 28 17.40 19.83 10.22
C PRO A 28 15.93 19.79 10.63
N ILE A 29 15.06 20.31 9.75
CA ILE A 29 13.61 20.23 9.94
C ILE A 29 13.26 18.75 10.00
N ASP A 30 12.80 18.30 11.16
CA ASP A 30 12.42 16.91 11.37
C ASP A 30 11.23 16.63 10.45
N THR A 31 11.50 15.85 9.41
CA THR A 31 10.46 15.36 8.52
C THR A 31 10.00 14.06 9.13
N GLU A 32 8.96 14.13 9.97
CA GLU A 32 8.33 12.94 10.51
C GLU A 32 7.66 12.18 9.36
N GLU A 33 8.37 11.21 8.79
CA GLU A 33 7.83 10.31 7.77
C GLU A 33 6.91 9.28 8.45
N LYS A 34 5.62 9.62 8.54
CA LYS A 34 4.61 8.70 9.08
C LYS A 34 4.09 7.77 7.98
N VAL A 35 4.60 6.54 7.94
CA VAL A 35 4.07 5.49 7.05
C VAL A 35 2.88 4.80 7.70
N ILE A 36 1.66 5.11 7.25
CA ILE A 36 0.43 4.42 7.68
C ILE A 36 0.14 3.29 6.69
N THR A 37 0.23 2.04 7.13
CA THR A 37 -0.17 0.88 6.30
C THR A 37 -1.60 0.49 6.65
N ILE A 38 -2.53 0.76 5.74
CA ILE A 38 -3.94 0.32 5.83
C ILE A 38 -4.08 -0.94 4.98
N TYR A 39 -4.62 -2.00 5.57
CA TYR A 39 -4.94 -3.23 4.85
C TYR A 39 -6.40 -3.17 4.40
N ASP A 40 -6.63 -3.05 3.10
CA ASP A 40 -7.95 -3.13 2.48
C ASP A 40 -8.13 -4.49 1.79
N THR A 41 -9.32 -5.06 1.88
CA THR A 41 -9.67 -6.36 1.28
C THR A 41 -10.64 -6.14 0.13
N ILE A 42 -10.23 -6.48 -1.09
CA ILE A 42 -11.08 -6.41 -2.28
C ILE A 42 -11.64 -7.81 -2.58
N PRO A 43 -12.96 -8.05 -2.44
CA PRO A 43 -13.53 -9.37 -2.67
C PRO A 43 -13.78 -9.62 -4.17
N TYR A 44 -13.21 -10.71 -4.69
CA TYR A 44 -13.52 -11.24 -6.03
C TYR A 44 -14.42 -12.47 -5.91
N ARG A 45 -15.72 -12.30 -6.18
CA ARG A 45 -16.69 -13.41 -6.19
C ARG A 45 -16.82 -13.93 -7.62
N GLN A 46 -16.43 -15.18 -7.85
CA GLN A 46 -16.56 -15.86 -9.15
C GLN A 46 -15.91 -15.08 -10.31
N PRO A 47 -14.59 -14.86 -10.28
CA PRO A 47 -13.90 -14.24 -11.41
C PRO A 47 -14.07 -15.10 -12.68
N VAL A 48 -14.23 -14.45 -13.83
CA VAL A 48 -14.35 -15.12 -15.14
C VAL A 48 -12.94 -15.38 -15.67
N PRO A 49 -12.62 -16.61 -16.15
CA PRO A 49 -11.31 -16.88 -16.72
C PRO A 49 -11.16 -16.16 -18.07
N VAL A 50 -10.02 -15.50 -18.25
CA VAL A 50 -9.67 -14.76 -19.47
C VAL A 50 -9.21 -15.73 -20.56
N ASP A 51 -8.44 -16.75 -20.18
CA ASP A 51 -7.90 -17.74 -21.11
C ASP A 51 -7.86 -19.12 -20.47
N SER A 52 -7.77 -20.16 -21.31
CA SER A 52 -7.55 -21.52 -20.87
C SER A 52 -6.71 -22.33 -21.83
N VAL A 53 -5.77 -23.10 -21.29
CA VAL A 53 -4.81 -23.92 -22.07
C VAL A 53 -4.78 -25.34 -21.53
N ILE A 54 -4.67 -26.34 -22.42
CA ILE A 54 -4.47 -27.74 -22.01
C ILE A 54 -2.99 -27.95 -21.71
N LEU A 55 -2.64 -28.28 -20.47
CA LEU A 55 -1.25 -28.50 -20.06
C LEU A 55 -0.77 -29.94 -20.34
N ARG A 56 -1.61 -30.92 -19.98
CA ARG A 56 -1.28 -32.35 -20.09
C ARG A 56 -2.53 -33.22 -20.03
N TYR A 57 -2.36 -34.50 -20.31
CA TYR A 57 -3.37 -35.53 -20.11
C TYR A 57 -2.99 -36.40 -18.90
N VAL A 58 -3.97 -36.74 -18.07
CA VAL A 58 -3.79 -37.65 -16.92
C VAL A 58 -4.81 -38.76 -17.03
N THR A 59 -4.36 -40.00 -16.79
CA THR A 59 -5.25 -41.16 -16.71
C THR A 59 -5.69 -41.35 -15.27
N GLU A 60 -7.00 -41.30 -15.02
CA GLU A 60 -7.58 -41.47 -13.69
C GLU A 60 -8.65 -42.55 -13.71
N ARG A 61 -8.77 -43.28 -12.61
CA ARG A 61 -9.73 -44.37 -12.45
C ARG A 61 -11.02 -43.81 -11.85
N LEU A 62 -12.03 -43.61 -12.68
CA LEU A 62 -13.31 -43.04 -12.31
C LEU A 62 -14.37 -44.14 -12.11
N PRO A 63 -15.38 -43.93 -11.25
CA PRO A 63 -16.48 -44.88 -11.12
C PRO A 63 -17.22 -45.00 -12.46
N ALA A 64 -17.50 -46.23 -12.86
CA ALA A 64 -18.27 -46.50 -14.06
C ALA A 64 -19.72 -46.07 -13.83
N ALA A 65 -20.33 -45.40 -14.82
CA ALA A 65 -21.75 -45.12 -14.76
C ALA A 65 -22.53 -46.44 -14.69
N ARG A 66 -23.43 -46.56 -13.71
CA ARG A 66 -24.25 -47.76 -13.53
C ARG A 66 -25.16 -47.91 -14.75
N GLN A 67 -24.84 -48.88 -15.63
CA GLN A 67 -25.75 -49.20 -16.72
C GLN A 67 -27.02 -49.84 -16.13
N PRO A 68 -28.22 -49.45 -16.58
CA PRO A 68 -29.44 -50.13 -16.18
C PRO A 68 -29.32 -51.60 -16.59
N SER A 69 -29.41 -52.50 -15.61
CA SER A 69 -29.41 -53.94 -15.85
C SER A 69 -30.52 -54.28 -16.83
N PRO A 70 -30.26 -55.07 -17.89
CA PRO A 70 -31.33 -55.54 -18.77
C PRO A 70 -32.38 -56.29 -17.93
N PRO A 71 -33.67 -56.16 -18.25
CA PRO A 71 -34.72 -56.85 -17.50
C PRO A 71 -34.47 -58.36 -17.56
N THR A 72 -34.36 -58.98 -16.39
CA THR A 72 -34.27 -60.44 -16.23
C THR A 72 -35.52 -61.08 -16.83
N ALA A 73 -35.45 -61.51 -18.08
CA ALA A 73 -36.44 -62.41 -18.66
C ALA A 73 -36.15 -63.82 -18.13
N THR A 74 -37.00 -64.29 -17.22
CA THR A 74 -37.04 -65.69 -16.79
C THR A 74 -37.47 -66.56 -17.96
N ILE A 75 -36.50 -67.10 -18.70
CA ILE A 75 -36.73 -68.23 -19.62
C ILE A 75 -35.66 -69.27 -19.32
N GLU A 76 -36.10 -70.39 -18.75
CA GLU A 76 -35.31 -71.59 -18.56
C GLU A 76 -34.95 -72.18 -19.93
N THR A 77 -33.75 -71.91 -20.45
CA THR A 77 -33.18 -72.73 -21.54
C THR A 77 -31.66 -72.59 -21.60
N ILE A 78 -30.99 -73.71 -21.30
CA ILE A 78 -29.80 -74.27 -21.94
C ILE A 78 -28.54 -73.37 -22.05
N VAL A 79 -27.58 -73.73 -21.20
CA VAL A 79 -26.11 -73.71 -21.36
C VAL A 79 -25.58 -73.00 -22.63
N ASP A 80 -25.06 -71.80 -22.44
CA ASP A 80 -23.83 -71.40 -23.11
C ASP A 80 -22.96 -70.66 -22.09
N SER A 81 -21.68 -71.02 -22.06
CA SER A 81 -20.70 -70.53 -21.10
C SER A 81 -20.22 -69.15 -21.53
N MET A 82 -21.14 -68.19 -21.61
CA MET A 82 -20.80 -66.81 -21.88
C MET A 82 -20.39 -66.20 -20.55
N SER A 83 -19.09 -65.99 -20.37
CA SER A 83 -18.53 -65.29 -19.22
C SER A 83 -19.19 -63.92 -19.12
N TYR A 84 -20.16 -63.78 -18.23
CA TYR A 84 -20.65 -62.48 -17.79
C TYR A 84 -19.49 -61.81 -17.07
N GLU A 85 -18.73 -60.98 -17.79
CA GLU A 85 -17.77 -60.08 -17.16
C GLU A 85 -18.57 -59.26 -16.14
N SER A 86 -18.27 -59.48 -14.85
CA SER A 86 -18.85 -58.70 -13.77
C SER A 86 -18.72 -57.22 -14.11
N PRO A 87 -19.78 -56.41 -13.97
CA PRO A 87 -19.71 -55.00 -14.30
C PRO A 87 -18.52 -54.38 -13.58
N LYS A 88 -17.56 -53.84 -14.35
CA LYS A 88 -16.40 -53.17 -13.76
C LYS A 88 -16.89 -51.89 -13.12
N ASP A 89 -16.80 -51.81 -11.80
CA ASP A 89 -17.23 -50.64 -11.02
C ASP A 89 -16.39 -49.38 -11.30
N SER A 90 -15.27 -49.53 -12.01
CA SER A 90 -14.36 -48.43 -12.33
C SER A 90 -13.75 -48.56 -13.73
N VAL A 91 -13.54 -47.41 -14.38
CA VAL A 91 -12.99 -47.27 -15.73
C VAL A 91 -11.83 -46.27 -15.69
N GLU A 92 -10.77 -46.57 -16.41
CA GLU A 92 -9.66 -45.65 -16.63
C GLU A 92 -10.02 -44.66 -17.74
N VAL A 93 -9.98 -43.37 -17.43
CA VAL A 93 -10.34 -42.28 -18.34
C VAL A 93 -9.15 -41.34 -18.48
N VAL A 94 -8.83 -40.98 -19.73
CA VAL A 94 -7.83 -39.96 -20.04
C VAL A 94 -8.49 -38.59 -19.98
N ILE A 95 -8.06 -37.77 -19.03
CA ILE A 95 -8.63 -36.44 -18.75
C ILE A 95 -7.62 -35.35 -19.13
N PRO A 96 -7.99 -34.36 -19.97
CA PRO A 96 -7.16 -33.19 -20.20
C PRO A 96 -7.16 -32.28 -18.96
N ILE A 97 -5.97 -32.02 -18.42
CA ILE A 97 -5.72 -31.03 -17.38
C ILE A 97 -5.65 -29.66 -18.04
N THR A 98 -6.75 -28.92 -17.95
CA THR A 98 -6.82 -27.52 -18.40
C THR A 98 -6.35 -26.59 -17.29
N GLN A 99 -5.60 -25.56 -17.66
CA GLN A 99 -5.25 -24.42 -16.82
C GLN A 99 -6.11 -23.24 -17.25
N LYS A 100 -6.76 -22.59 -16.28
CA LYS A 100 -7.55 -21.38 -16.47
C LYS A 100 -6.78 -20.20 -15.87
N ILE A 101 -6.73 -19.11 -16.61
CA ILE A 101 -6.08 -17.86 -16.21
C ILE A 101 -7.18 -16.88 -15.78
N TYR A 102 -7.14 -16.45 -14.52
CA TYR A 102 -7.99 -15.38 -14.00
C TYR A 102 -7.14 -14.14 -13.85
N GLU A 103 -7.49 -13.06 -14.54
CA GLU A 103 -6.65 -11.87 -14.61
C GLU A 103 -7.51 -10.62 -14.46
N ASP A 104 -7.01 -9.68 -13.65
CA ASP A 104 -7.55 -8.34 -13.45
C ASP A 104 -6.38 -7.37 -13.18
N SER A 105 -6.68 -6.08 -13.03
CA SER A 105 -5.73 -5.02 -12.70
C SER A 105 -4.97 -5.22 -11.38
N THR A 106 -5.52 -5.99 -10.43
CA THR A 106 -4.89 -6.19 -9.11
C THR A 106 -4.27 -7.56 -8.92
N PHE A 107 -4.55 -8.54 -9.79
CA PHE A 107 -4.03 -9.90 -9.62
C PHE A 107 -4.09 -10.71 -10.91
N ARG A 108 -3.29 -11.78 -10.94
CA ARG A 108 -3.32 -12.83 -11.96
C ARG A 108 -3.17 -14.18 -11.29
N ALA A 109 -4.11 -15.09 -11.50
CA ALA A 109 -4.13 -16.41 -10.87
C ALA A 109 -4.26 -17.52 -11.92
N TYR A 110 -3.53 -18.60 -11.71
CA TYR A 110 -3.51 -19.77 -12.56
C TYR A 110 -4.07 -20.96 -11.81
N VAL A 111 -5.15 -21.55 -12.31
CA VAL A 111 -5.81 -22.69 -11.68
C VAL A 111 -5.86 -23.82 -12.68
N SER A 112 -5.27 -24.97 -12.36
CA SER A 112 -5.31 -26.14 -13.24
C SER A 112 -6.04 -27.32 -12.62
N GLY A 113 -6.61 -28.17 -13.47
CA GLY A 113 -7.01 -29.53 -13.08
C GLY A 113 -8.49 -29.85 -13.17
N TYR A 114 -8.74 -31.16 -13.27
CA TYR A 114 -10.07 -31.76 -13.09
C TYR A 114 -10.46 -31.77 -11.59
N ARG A 115 -9.46 -31.90 -10.71
CA ARG A 115 -9.47 -31.50 -9.31
C ARG A 115 -8.75 -30.16 -9.24
N PRO A 116 -9.47 -29.03 -9.35
CA PRO A 116 -8.85 -27.74 -9.52
C PRO A 116 -7.95 -27.41 -8.32
N ALA A 117 -6.71 -27.06 -8.62
CA ALA A 117 -5.71 -26.58 -7.67
C ALA A 117 -5.14 -25.25 -8.18
N LEU A 118 -4.77 -24.38 -7.24
CA LEU A 118 -4.09 -23.14 -7.56
C LEU A 118 -2.63 -23.46 -7.87
N ASP A 119 -2.18 -23.15 -9.09
CA ASP A 119 -0.79 -23.35 -9.51
C ASP A 119 0.07 -22.17 -9.04
N SER A 120 -0.38 -20.95 -9.33
CA SER A 120 0.31 -19.72 -8.95
C SER A 120 -0.64 -18.54 -8.86
N ILE A 121 -0.26 -17.52 -8.09
CA ILE A 121 -0.97 -16.25 -7.97
C ILE A 121 0.04 -15.11 -7.89
N GLU A 122 -0.14 -14.12 -8.76
CA GLU A 122 0.56 -12.85 -8.79
C GLU A 122 -0.38 -11.77 -8.29
N ILE A 123 0.09 -10.94 -7.35
CA ILE A 123 -0.72 -9.86 -6.76
C ILE A 123 -0.04 -8.54 -7.07
N PHE A 124 -0.75 -7.66 -7.77
CA PHE A 124 -0.28 -6.32 -8.13
C PHE A 124 -0.64 -5.34 -7.00
N LYS A 125 0.28 -5.18 -6.04
CA LYS A 125 0.09 -4.25 -4.91
C LYS A 125 0.29 -2.80 -5.39
N ARG A 126 -0.76 -1.98 -5.24
CA ARG A 126 -0.67 -0.53 -5.42
C ARG A 126 -0.01 0.09 -4.19
N THR A 127 1.12 0.76 -4.39
CA THR A 127 1.81 1.52 -3.34
C THR A 127 1.59 3.01 -3.60
N GLU A 128 0.89 3.68 -2.69
CA GLU A 128 0.72 5.14 -2.72
C GLU A 128 1.55 5.75 -1.60
N THR A 129 2.54 6.56 -1.98
CA THR A 129 3.35 7.32 -1.02
C THR A 129 2.76 8.71 -0.87
N VAL A 130 2.13 8.98 0.27
CA VAL A 130 1.62 10.31 0.60
C VAL A 130 2.69 11.08 1.37
N TYR A 131 3.23 12.12 0.76
CA TYR A 131 4.15 13.05 1.42
C TYR A 131 3.36 14.07 2.23
N ILE A 132 3.15 13.81 3.52
CA ILE A 132 2.61 14.81 4.44
C ILE A 132 3.77 15.72 4.84
N ARG A 133 3.81 16.94 4.29
CA ARG A 133 4.69 17.97 4.83
C ARG A 133 4.21 18.27 6.24
N SER A 134 5.07 18.09 7.24
CA SER A 134 4.78 18.55 8.60
C SER A 134 4.36 20.02 8.55
N PRO A 135 3.38 20.44 9.36
CA PRO A 135 3.04 21.85 9.45
C PRO A 135 4.33 22.59 9.76
N THR A 136 4.71 23.54 8.90
CA THR A 136 5.93 24.34 9.07
C THR A 136 5.90 24.88 10.50
N LYS A 137 6.89 24.48 11.30
CA LYS A 137 7.01 24.86 12.72
C LYS A 137 6.57 26.30 12.91
N ASP A 138 5.58 26.51 13.80
CA ASP A 138 4.97 27.82 13.94
C ASP A 138 6.02 28.90 14.20
N LYS A 139 5.97 29.97 13.41
CA LYS A 139 6.92 31.08 13.52
C LYS A 139 6.71 31.82 14.84
N LYS A 140 7.54 31.52 15.84
CA LYS A 140 7.47 32.11 17.18
C LYS A 140 7.96 33.56 17.25
N TRP A 141 8.78 34.00 16.30
CA TRP A 141 9.42 35.32 16.31
C TRP A 141 9.04 36.13 15.08
N GLY A 142 8.48 37.32 15.28
CA GLY A 142 8.23 38.32 14.24
C GLY A 142 9.18 39.50 14.40
N ILE A 143 9.65 40.05 13.29
CA ILE A 143 10.36 41.33 13.26
C ILE A 143 9.49 42.27 12.43
N GLY A 144 9.12 43.41 12.99
CA GLY A 144 8.23 44.37 12.34
C GLY A 144 8.63 45.81 12.66
N ILE A 145 8.19 46.73 11.82
CA ILE A 145 8.34 48.17 12.07
C ILE A 145 7.20 48.58 13.00
N GLN A 146 7.53 49.27 14.08
CA GLN A 146 6.57 49.79 15.06
C GLN A 146 6.53 51.31 15.00
N LEU A 147 5.32 51.85 15.09
CA LEU A 147 5.05 53.28 15.15
C LEU A 147 4.39 53.57 16.49
N GLY A 148 4.88 54.56 17.23
CA GLY A 148 4.34 54.94 18.53
C GLY A 148 4.44 56.44 18.77
N CYS A 149 3.82 56.93 19.84
CA CYS A 149 3.97 58.31 20.29
C CYS A 149 4.39 58.32 21.77
N GLY A 150 5.50 59.00 22.08
CA GLY A 150 5.93 59.24 23.45
C GLY A 150 5.35 60.55 23.98
N MET A 151 4.83 60.55 25.21
CA MET A 151 4.40 61.77 25.89
C MET A 151 5.47 62.22 26.88
N ILE A 152 6.02 63.41 26.61
CA ILE A 152 6.84 64.19 27.55
C ILE A 152 5.92 65.31 28.05
N PRO A 153 6.00 65.78 29.31
CA PRO A 153 5.02 66.67 29.94
C PRO A 153 4.53 67.89 29.13
N ASN A 154 5.26 68.34 28.09
CA ASN A 154 4.85 69.45 27.22
C ASN A 154 4.89 69.15 25.69
N ARG A 155 5.19 67.92 25.24
CA ARG A 155 5.27 67.58 23.79
C ARG A 155 4.96 66.10 23.52
N VAL A 156 4.22 65.85 22.43
CA VAL A 156 4.03 64.51 21.86
C VAL A 156 5.07 64.29 20.77
N GLN A 157 5.91 63.26 20.91
CA GLN A 157 6.95 62.93 19.93
C GLN A 157 6.59 61.61 19.22
N PRO A 158 6.44 61.61 17.88
CA PRO A 158 6.28 60.38 17.13
C PRO A 158 7.59 59.59 17.14
N TYR A 159 7.48 58.27 17.25
CA TYR A 159 8.56 57.31 17.29
C TYR A 159 8.36 56.27 16.20
N ILE A 160 9.44 55.98 15.47
CA ILE A 160 9.53 54.89 14.50
C ILE A 160 10.66 53.97 14.97
N GLY A 161 10.36 52.70 15.17
CA GLY A 161 11.32 51.73 15.66
C GLY A 161 11.17 50.36 15.01
N ILE A 162 12.13 49.49 15.26
CA ILE A 162 12.05 48.06 14.91
C ILE A 162 11.68 47.30 16.18
N GLY A 163 10.64 46.48 16.11
CA GLY A 163 10.16 45.67 17.20
C GLY A 163 10.33 44.18 16.92
N ILE A 164 10.70 43.45 17.96
CA ILE A 164 10.72 41.98 17.96
C ILE A 164 9.48 41.52 18.72
N SER A 165 8.61 40.75 18.08
CA SER A 165 7.44 40.16 18.69
C SER A 165 7.64 38.65 18.91
N TYR A 166 7.17 38.17 20.05
CA TYR A 166 7.17 36.74 20.37
C TYR A 166 5.72 36.24 20.47
N ASN A 167 5.35 35.29 19.62
CA ASN A 167 4.03 34.67 19.63
C ASN A 167 3.98 33.61 20.74
N ILE A 168 3.22 33.90 21.80
CA ILE A 168 3.09 33.03 22.99
C ILE A 168 2.02 31.95 22.77
N ILE A 169 1.02 32.23 21.92
CA ILE A 169 -0.09 31.33 21.59
C ILE A 169 0.01 31.01 20.10
N THR A 170 0.10 29.74 19.78
CA THR A 170 0.10 29.19 18.41
C THR A 170 -0.86 28.00 18.42
N PHE A 171 -1.86 28.04 17.53
CA PHE A 171 -2.91 27.03 17.34
C PHE A 171 -2.89 26.57 15.88
#